data_AF-A0A9E3GJ95-F1
#
_entry.id   AF-A0A9E3GJ95-F1
#
_cell.length_a   1.000
_cell.length_b   1.000
_cell.length_c   1.000
_cell.angle_alpha   90.00
_cell.angle_beta   90.00
_cell.angle_gamma   90.00
#
_symmetry.space_group_name_H-M   'P 1'
#
loop_
_entity.id
_entity.type
_entity.pdbx_description
1 polymer ?
#
loop_
_entity_poly.entity_id
_entity_poly.type
_entity_poly.pdbx_seq_one_letter_code
_entity_poly.pdbx_strand_id
1 'polypeptide(L)'
;MNLLEKIINKKKFIPLNQFINIALYDKKLGYYQNKKIFGRGGDFITSPVISSIFSEMISVWIVSYWIYIKKPKKINILELGPGNGLMIKQIMNSIKKIKTFDGEFNVYLHEKSEKLIKIQKKNLNDFKNIIWVKDINKINHLPTIIIANEFFDAFPIKQFFKEKNNWYEQCDAFKNNNKKKITYYKNKINNITLKKYSKFYNIN
;
A
#
# COMPACT_ATOMS: atom_id res chain seq x y z
N MET A 1 -22.11 14.44 -11.24
CA MET A 1 -21.80 13.11 -11.79
C MET A 1 -20.44 12.67 -11.28
N ASN A 2 -20.40 11.62 -10.46
CA ASN A 2 -19.16 11.09 -9.88
C ASN A 2 -18.24 10.54 -11.01
N LEU A 3 -16.92 10.53 -10.81
CA LEU A 3 -15.93 10.01 -11.76
C LEU A 3 -16.29 8.60 -12.25
N LEU A 4 -16.78 7.77 -11.34
CA LEU A 4 -17.27 6.42 -11.63
C LEU A 4 -18.39 6.41 -12.68
N GLU A 5 -19.41 7.25 -12.48
CA GLU A 5 -20.56 7.35 -13.39
C GLU A 5 -20.12 7.84 -14.78
N LYS A 6 -19.18 8.79 -14.85
CA LYS A 6 -18.64 9.28 -16.13
C LYS A 6 -17.95 8.17 -16.92
N ILE A 7 -17.16 7.32 -16.24
CA ILE A 7 -16.43 6.23 -16.87
C ILE A 7 -17.40 5.16 -17.37
N ILE A 8 -18.29 4.67 -16.50
CA ILE A 8 -19.23 3.60 -16.85
C ILE A 8 -20.19 4.07 -17.94
N ASN A 9 -20.68 5.31 -17.92
CA ASN A 9 -21.55 5.80 -19.00
C ASN A 9 -20.84 5.90 -20.35
N LYS A 10 -19.54 6.20 -20.38
CA LYS A 10 -18.78 6.30 -21.63
C LYS A 10 -18.37 4.94 -22.18
N LYS A 11 -17.94 4.02 -21.31
CA LYS A 11 -17.35 2.72 -21.71
C LYS A 11 -18.27 1.52 -21.49
N LYS A 12 -19.49 1.73 -20.97
CA LYS A 12 -20.47 0.73 -20.51
C LYS A 12 -20.04 -0.09 -19.28
N PHE A 13 -18.75 -0.21 -19.01
CA PHE A 13 -18.18 -0.88 -17.84
C PHE A 13 -16.91 -0.19 -17.35
N ILE A 14 -16.43 -0.60 -16.18
CA ILE A 14 -15.12 -0.22 -15.61
C ILE A 14 -14.38 -1.49 -15.15
N PRO A 15 -13.09 -1.68 -15.47
CA PRO A 15 -12.30 -2.78 -14.92
C PRO A 15 -12.23 -2.74 -13.39
N LEU A 16 -12.26 -3.90 -12.74
CA LEU A 16 -12.29 -4.00 -11.26
C LEU A 16 -11.14 -3.24 -10.60
N ASN A 17 -9.93 -3.30 -11.17
CA ASN A 17 -8.79 -2.57 -10.62
C ASN A 17 -8.98 -1.05 -10.69
N GLN A 18 -9.65 -0.54 -11.72
CA GLN A 18 -9.96 0.89 -11.80
C GLN A 18 -11.08 1.26 -10.82
N PHE A 19 -12.07 0.38 -10.66
CA PHE A 19 -13.12 0.53 -9.65
C PHE A 19 -12.52 0.63 -8.24
N ILE A 20 -11.72 -0.36 -7.82
CA ILE A 20 -11.04 -0.39 -6.51
C ILE A 20 -10.17 0.86 -6.34
N ASN A 21 -9.40 1.26 -7.36
CA ASN A 21 -8.56 2.44 -7.27
C ASN A 21 -9.35 3.73 -7.02
N ILE A 22 -10.50 3.91 -7.69
CA ILE A 22 -11.37 5.08 -7.46
C ILE A 22 -11.99 5.01 -6.07
N ALA A 23 -12.51 3.84 -5.69
CA ALA A 23 -13.15 3.65 -4.39
C ALA A 23 -12.18 3.91 -3.21
N LEU A 24 -10.91 3.55 -3.36
CA LEU A 24 -9.90 3.73 -2.31
C LEU A 24 -9.23 5.11 -2.35
N TYR A 25 -8.84 5.59 -3.54
CA TYR A 25 -7.87 6.69 -3.66
C TYR A 25 -8.41 7.96 -4.35
N ASP A 26 -9.65 8.00 -4.82
CA ASP A 26 -10.22 9.22 -5.42
C ASP A 26 -10.07 10.42 -4.47
N LYS A 27 -9.62 11.57 -5.00
CA LYS A 27 -9.27 12.76 -4.20
C LYS A 27 -10.43 13.31 -3.38
N LYS A 28 -11.68 13.10 -3.82
CA LYS A 28 -12.88 13.66 -3.17
C LYS A 28 -13.63 12.62 -2.36
N LEU A 29 -13.77 11.41 -2.91
CA LEU A 29 -14.67 10.38 -2.39
C LEU A 29 -13.96 9.07 -2.04
N GLY A 30 -12.66 8.96 -2.34
CA GLY A 30 -11.89 7.77 -2.04
C GLY A 30 -11.82 7.55 -0.53
N TYR A 31 -11.93 6.28 -0.13
CA TYR A 31 -11.89 5.85 1.26
C TYR A 31 -10.75 6.56 2.01
N TYR A 32 -9.49 6.37 1.59
CA TYR A 32 -8.32 6.93 2.28
C TYR A 32 -8.26 8.47 2.39
N GLN A 33 -9.08 9.20 1.62
CA GLN A 33 -9.15 10.66 1.75
C GLN A 33 -10.04 11.12 2.91
N ASN A 34 -10.99 10.28 3.35
CA ASN A 34 -11.95 10.65 4.39
C ASN A 34 -11.28 10.83 5.77
N LYS A 35 -11.70 11.85 6.54
CA LYS A 35 -11.06 12.27 7.80
C LYS A 35 -11.26 11.29 8.96
N LYS A 36 -12.32 10.48 8.93
CA LYS A 36 -12.75 9.65 10.07
C LYS A 36 -12.06 8.29 10.19
N ILE A 37 -11.15 7.93 9.30
CA ILE A 37 -10.67 6.54 9.21
C ILE A 37 -9.57 6.23 10.22
N PHE A 38 -8.80 7.23 10.67
CA PHE A 38 -7.65 7.00 11.56
C PHE A 38 -7.97 7.34 13.03
N GLY A 39 -7.60 6.46 13.95
CA GLY A 39 -7.71 6.65 15.41
C GLY A 39 -8.74 5.75 16.08
N ARG A 40 -8.96 5.93 17.39
CA ARG A 40 -9.84 5.09 18.24
C ARG A 40 -11.31 5.00 17.76
N GLY A 41 -11.75 5.87 16.85
CA GLY A 41 -13.10 5.87 16.28
C GLY A 41 -13.13 5.70 14.75
N GLY A 42 -12.05 5.20 14.15
CA GLY A 42 -11.95 4.93 12.72
C GLY A 42 -11.59 3.47 12.43
N ASP A 43 -11.88 3.02 11.22
CA ASP A 43 -11.74 1.61 10.81
C ASP A 43 -10.27 1.14 10.67
N PHE A 44 -9.28 2.04 10.74
CA PHE A 44 -7.85 1.69 10.65
C PHE A 44 -7.28 1.26 12.01
N ILE A 45 -7.68 0.07 12.47
CA ILE A 45 -7.02 -0.65 13.57
C ILE A 45 -6.08 -1.68 12.95
N THR A 46 -4.80 -1.33 12.81
CA THR A 46 -3.76 -2.23 12.28
C THR A 46 -2.94 -2.83 13.43
N SER A 47 -2.19 -3.91 13.19
CA SER A 47 -1.42 -4.61 14.25
C SER A 47 -0.53 -3.69 15.12
N PRO A 48 0.16 -2.66 14.58
CA PRO A 48 0.94 -1.69 15.37
C PRO A 48 0.11 -0.82 16.32
N VAL A 49 -1.19 -0.64 16.03
CA VAL A 49 -2.12 0.12 16.87
C VAL A 49 -2.65 -0.76 18.02
N ILE A 50 -2.79 -2.06 17.80
CA ILE A 50 -3.27 -3.02 18.81
C ILE A 50 -2.22 -3.23 19.89
N SER A 51 -0.95 -3.42 19.52
CA SER A 51 0.12 -3.67 20.47
C SER A 51 1.48 -3.21 19.96
N SER A 52 2.27 -2.54 20.81
CA SER A 52 3.66 -2.18 20.50
C SER A 52 4.56 -3.40 20.32
N ILE A 53 4.18 -4.56 20.87
CA ILE A 53 4.93 -5.82 20.76
C ILE A 53 5.16 -6.19 19.30
N PHE A 54 4.18 -5.93 18.42
CA PHE A 54 4.34 -6.20 16.99
C PHE A 54 5.54 -5.44 16.41
N SER A 55 5.58 -4.12 16.61
CA SER A 55 6.67 -3.27 16.14
C SER A 55 8.00 -3.57 16.85
N GLU A 56 7.96 -3.95 18.12
CA GLU A 56 9.14 -4.38 18.89
C GLU A 56 9.76 -5.67 18.33
N MET A 57 8.94 -6.65 17.95
CA MET A 57 9.43 -7.88 17.30
C MET A 57 10.05 -7.58 15.94
N ILE A 58 9.45 -6.67 15.17
CA ILE A 58 10.05 -6.19 13.91
C ILE A 58 11.40 -5.50 14.17
N SER A 59 11.54 -4.71 15.23
CA SER A 59 12.84 -4.13 15.62
C SER A 59 13.90 -5.18 15.93
N VAL A 60 13.54 -6.23 16.67
CA VAL A 60 14.45 -7.34 16.97
C VAL A 60 14.88 -8.03 15.67
N TRP A 61 13.94 -8.28 14.76
CA TRP A 61 14.24 -8.83 13.44
C TRP A 61 15.16 -7.92 12.63
N ILE A 62 14.92 -6.60 12.59
CA ILE A 62 15.77 -5.62 11.90
C ILE A 62 17.20 -5.69 12.42
N VAL A 63 17.41 -5.68 13.74
CA VAL A 63 18.75 -5.73 14.33
C VAL A 63 19.41 -7.09 14.08
N SER A 64 18.66 -8.18 14.21
CA SER A 64 19.15 -9.54 13.93
C SER A 64 19.62 -9.65 12.47
N TYR A 65 18.82 -9.16 11.52
CA TYR A 65 19.18 -9.16 10.11
C TYR A 65 20.37 -8.25 9.81
N TRP A 66 20.45 -7.07 10.45
CA TRP A 66 21.60 -6.18 10.35
C TRP A 66 22.91 -6.86 10.83
N ILE A 67 22.86 -7.65 11.91
CA ILE A 67 23.99 -8.48 12.35
C ILE A 67 24.33 -9.53 11.29
N TYR A 68 23.32 -10.22 10.76
CA TYR A 68 23.49 -11.26 9.73
C TYR A 68 24.19 -10.73 8.47
N ILE A 69 23.85 -9.52 8.01
CA ILE A 69 24.50 -8.87 6.86
C ILE A 69 25.84 -8.19 7.21
N LYS A 70 26.50 -8.63 8.29
CA LYS A 70 27.83 -8.19 8.74
C LYS A 70 27.90 -6.73 9.21
N LYS A 71 26.83 -6.25 9.87
CA LYS A 71 26.82 -4.97 10.60
C LYS A 71 27.28 -3.76 9.75
N PRO A 72 26.65 -3.48 8.60
CA PRO A 72 27.00 -2.30 7.82
C PRO A 72 26.82 -1.02 8.66
N LYS A 73 27.78 -0.10 8.57
CA LYS A 73 27.75 1.17 9.32
C LYS A 73 26.50 2.01 9.02
N LYS A 74 26.03 1.97 7.77
CA LYS A 74 24.85 2.70 7.30
C LYS A 74 23.91 1.77 6.56
N ILE A 75 22.64 1.86 6.88
CA ILE A 75 21.56 1.06 6.28
C ILE A 75 20.30 1.92 6.20
N ASN A 76 19.43 1.62 5.25
CA ASN A 76 18.14 2.26 5.12
C ASN A 76 17.04 1.39 5.73
N ILE A 77 16.06 2.02 6.37
CA ILE A 77 14.74 1.43 6.64
C ILE A 77 13.75 2.15 5.74
N LEU A 78 13.10 1.41 4.85
CA LEU A 78 12.02 1.90 4.00
C LEU A 78 10.69 1.30 4.46
N GLU A 79 9.75 2.14 4.90
CA GLU A 79 8.38 1.70 5.16
C GLU A 79 7.46 2.11 4.01
N LEU A 80 6.73 1.13 3.45
CA LEU A 80 5.74 1.33 2.40
C LEU A 80 4.36 1.53 3.01
N GLY A 81 3.74 2.68 2.75
CA GLY A 81 2.42 3.03 3.28
C GLY A 81 2.35 3.04 4.80
N PRO A 82 3.11 3.92 5.49
CA PRO A 82 3.29 3.87 6.94
C PRO A 82 2.06 4.30 7.77
N GLY A 83 0.90 4.53 7.14
CA GLY A 83 -0.33 4.97 7.81
C GLY A 83 -0.11 6.27 8.59
N ASN A 84 -0.28 6.24 9.91
CA ASN A 84 -0.05 7.40 10.78
C ASN A 84 1.41 7.53 11.27
N GLY A 85 2.31 6.62 10.87
CA GLY A 85 3.72 6.59 11.30
C GLY A 85 3.97 5.94 12.67
N LEU A 86 2.96 5.30 13.27
CA LEU A 86 3.12 4.68 14.60
C LEU A 86 4.12 3.51 14.58
N MET A 87 4.05 2.65 13.56
CA MET A 87 4.94 1.49 13.45
C MET A 87 6.40 1.91 13.38
N ILE A 88 6.76 2.81 12.44
CA ILE A 88 8.14 3.31 12.36
C ILE A 88 8.59 4.00 13.65
N LYS A 89 7.70 4.77 14.31
CA LYS A 89 8.01 5.42 15.60
C LYS A 89 8.41 4.39 16.65
N GLN A 90 7.62 3.35 16.80
CA GLN A 90 7.87 2.26 17.73
C GLN A 90 9.16 1.53 17.35
N ILE A 91 9.36 1.22 16.06
CA ILE A 91 10.55 0.54 15.57
C ILE A 91 11.83 1.31 15.94
N MET A 92 11.86 2.61 15.62
CA MET A 92 13.01 3.46 15.88
C MET A 92 13.30 3.60 17.38
N ASN A 93 12.26 3.69 18.22
CA ASN A 93 12.42 3.77 19.67
C ASN A 93 12.94 2.46 20.27
N SER A 94 12.48 1.31 19.77
CA SER A 94 12.90 0.00 20.26
C SER A 94 14.33 -0.32 19.85
N ILE A 95 14.72 -0.01 18.62
CA ILE A 95 16.10 -0.16 18.12
C ILE A 95 17.10 0.63 19.00
N LYS A 96 16.78 1.87 19.38
CA LYS A 96 17.66 2.68 20.25
C LYS A 96 17.97 2.04 21.61
N LYS A 97 17.13 1.12 22.08
CA LYS A 97 17.32 0.40 23.36
C LYS A 97 18.20 -0.84 23.21
N ILE A 98 18.45 -1.30 21.99
CA ILE A 98 19.21 -2.53 21.73
C ILE A 98 20.71 -2.19 21.67
N LYS A 99 21.42 -2.45 22.76
CA LYS A 99 22.86 -2.12 22.93
C LYS A 99 23.77 -2.71 21.84
N THR A 100 23.38 -3.83 21.23
CA THR A 100 24.16 -4.51 20.18
C THR A 100 24.14 -3.75 18.85
N PHE A 101 23.19 -2.86 18.65
CA PHE A 101 23.09 -2.06 17.44
C PHE A 101 23.97 -0.81 17.56
N ASP A 102 25.01 -0.72 16.71
CA ASP A 102 25.97 0.38 16.66
C ASP A 102 25.99 1.11 15.30
N GLY A 103 25.04 0.80 14.41
CA GLY A 103 24.92 1.40 13.09
C GLY A 103 24.11 2.70 13.05
N GLU A 104 23.97 3.26 11.85
CA GLU A 104 23.12 4.41 11.56
C GLU A 104 22.01 4.04 10.56
N PHE A 105 20.79 4.53 10.82
CA PHE A 105 19.66 4.37 9.93
C PHE A 105 19.31 5.67 9.21
N ASN A 106 19.14 5.59 7.88
CA ASN A 106 18.28 6.52 7.16
C ASN A 106 16.88 5.94 7.10
N VAL A 107 15.86 6.71 7.50
CA VAL A 107 14.47 6.26 7.44
C VAL A 107 13.77 6.92 6.27
N TYR A 108 13.23 6.09 5.37
CA TYR A 108 12.46 6.50 4.22
C TYR A 108 11.00 6.05 4.39
N LEU A 109 10.07 6.95 4.14
CA LEU A 109 8.63 6.69 4.23
C LEU A 109 8.00 6.88 2.85
N HIS A 110 7.54 5.79 2.23
CA HIS A 110 6.85 5.86 0.95
C HIS A 110 5.36 6.13 1.17
N GLU A 111 4.95 7.38 0.97
CA GLU A 111 3.57 7.82 1.14
C GLU A 111 3.18 8.79 0.01
N LYS A 112 1.99 8.58 -0.57
CA LYS A 112 1.44 9.43 -1.64
C LYS A 112 0.43 10.45 -1.11
N SER A 113 -0.24 10.15 0.01
CA SER A 113 -1.23 10.99 0.64
C SER A 113 -0.58 12.15 1.40
N GLU A 114 -0.77 13.37 0.89
CA GLU A 114 -0.27 14.59 1.55
C GLU A 114 -0.85 14.80 2.95
N LYS A 115 -2.08 14.34 3.17
CA LYS A 115 -2.73 14.36 4.48
C LYS A 115 -2.02 13.42 5.46
N LEU A 116 -1.69 12.20 5.04
CA LEU A 116 -0.96 11.25 5.89
C LEU A 116 0.47 11.72 6.15
N ILE A 117 1.15 12.29 5.15
CA ILE A 117 2.46 12.91 5.34
C ILE A 117 2.40 13.99 6.44
N LYS A 118 1.37 14.84 6.45
CA LYS A 118 1.20 15.86 7.51
C LYS A 118 1.02 15.23 8.90
N ILE A 119 0.22 14.17 9.01
CA ILE A 119 0.00 13.44 10.27
C ILE A 119 1.31 12.78 10.74
N GLN A 120 2.01 12.08 9.84
CA GLN A 120 3.27 11.43 10.11
C GLN A 120 4.32 12.43 10.58
N LYS A 121 4.47 13.58 9.90
CA LYS A 121 5.38 14.66 10.32
C LYS A 121 5.10 15.16 11.73
N LYS A 122 3.83 15.28 12.11
CA LYS A 122 3.44 15.65 13.47
C LYS A 122 3.80 14.56 14.48
N ASN A 123 3.51 13.30 14.17
CA ASN A 123 3.74 12.17 15.08
C ASN A 123 5.22 11.81 15.25
N LEU A 124 6.04 12.14 14.26
CA LEU A 124 7.46 11.81 14.15
C LEU A 124 8.37 13.03 14.31
N ASN A 125 7.85 14.13 14.85
CA ASN A 125 8.59 15.38 15.07
C ASN A 125 9.85 15.22 15.94
N ASP A 126 9.88 14.19 16.80
CA ASP A 126 11.03 13.87 17.66
C ASP A 126 12.23 13.27 16.89
N PHE A 127 12.05 12.91 15.61
CA PHE A 127 13.07 12.27 14.78
C PHE A 127 13.54 13.19 13.66
N LYS A 128 14.86 13.35 13.54
CA LYS A 128 15.49 14.24 12.54
C LYS A 128 15.86 13.55 11.21
N ASN A 129 15.93 12.22 11.19
CA ASN A 129 16.47 11.41 10.09
C ASN A 129 15.38 10.68 9.28
N ILE A 130 14.24 11.34 9.03
CA ILE A 130 13.11 10.78 8.28
C ILE A 130 12.88 11.56 6.98
N ILE A 131 12.81 10.82 5.86
CA ILE A 131 12.62 11.37 4.52
C ILE A 131 11.37 10.74 3.89
N TRP A 132 10.40 11.58 3.52
CA TRP A 132 9.21 11.13 2.79
C TRP A 132 9.49 11.07 1.29
N VAL A 133 9.23 9.93 0.66
CA VAL A 133 9.51 9.69 -0.76
C VAL A 133 8.26 9.29 -1.52
N LYS A 134 7.95 10.01 -2.60
CA LYS A 134 6.87 9.63 -3.54
C LYS A 134 7.32 8.59 -4.57
N ASP A 135 8.64 8.42 -4.73
CA ASP A 135 9.26 7.51 -5.68
C ASP A 135 10.44 6.83 -4.98
N ILE A 136 10.36 5.50 -4.87
CA ILE A 136 11.38 4.68 -4.21
C ILE A 136 12.70 4.64 -4.99
N ASN A 137 12.68 4.95 -6.29
CA ASN A 137 13.89 4.99 -7.12
C ASN A 137 14.82 6.16 -6.76
N LYS A 138 14.36 7.10 -5.92
CA LYS A 138 15.16 8.23 -5.43
C LYS A 138 15.92 7.93 -4.13
N ILE A 139 15.78 6.72 -3.59
CA ILE A 139 16.50 6.27 -2.40
C ILE A 139 17.93 5.88 -2.82
N ASN A 140 18.91 6.17 -1.96
CA ASN A 140 20.31 5.81 -2.23
C ASN A 140 20.51 4.27 -2.25
N HIS A 141 21.63 3.82 -2.81
CA HIS A 141 21.93 2.39 -2.97
C HIS A 141 22.56 1.73 -1.73
N LEU A 142 22.33 2.28 -0.53
CA LEU A 142 22.75 1.60 0.70
C LEU A 142 21.93 0.31 0.89
N PRO A 143 22.46 -0.68 1.65
CA PRO A 143 21.65 -1.80 2.11
C PRO A 143 20.32 -1.30 2.66
N THR A 144 19.21 -1.89 2.26
CA THR A 144 17.87 -1.38 2.57
C THR A 144 16.98 -2.49 3.07
N ILE A 145 16.43 -2.31 4.28
CA ILE A 145 15.37 -3.16 4.82
C ILE A 145 14.04 -2.52 4.45
N ILE A 146 13.16 -3.28 3.79
CA ILE A 146 11.85 -2.81 3.33
C ILE A 146 10.76 -3.44 4.19
N ILE A 147 9.87 -2.62 4.73
CA ILE A 147 8.74 -3.02 5.56
C ILE A 147 7.46 -2.60 4.86
N ALA A 148 6.50 -3.53 4.75
CA ALA A 148 5.26 -3.33 3.99
C ALA A 148 4.08 -4.00 4.69
N ASN A 149 3.77 -3.57 5.92
CA ASN A 149 2.64 -4.10 6.68
C ASN A 149 1.32 -3.60 6.10
N GLU A 150 0.40 -4.50 5.72
CA GLU A 150 -0.92 -4.16 5.16
C GLU A 150 -0.83 -3.13 4.01
N PHE A 151 0.23 -3.25 3.20
CA PHE A 151 0.44 -2.35 2.06
C PHE A 151 -0.13 -2.92 0.77
N PHE A 152 0.12 -4.22 0.52
CA PHE A 152 -0.25 -4.86 -0.75
C PHE A 152 -1.71 -5.30 -0.83
N ASP A 153 -2.37 -5.50 0.30
CA ASP A 153 -3.80 -5.80 0.36
C ASP A 153 -4.69 -4.63 -0.10
N ALA A 154 -4.20 -3.40 0.04
CA ALA A 154 -4.86 -2.20 -0.46
C ALA A 154 -4.68 -1.99 -1.98
N PHE A 155 -3.87 -2.81 -2.66
CA PHE A 155 -3.59 -2.59 -4.08
C PHE A 155 -4.79 -2.95 -4.95
N PRO A 156 -5.12 -2.11 -5.95
CA PRO A 156 -6.18 -2.45 -6.88
C PRO A 156 -5.80 -3.69 -7.73
N ILE A 157 -6.59 -4.74 -7.58
CA ILE A 157 -6.35 -6.03 -8.25
C ILE A 157 -7.15 -6.17 -9.54
N LYS A 158 -6.58 -6.91 -10.49
CA LYS A 158 -7.30 -7.43 -11.65
C LYS A 158 -7.75 -8.85 -11.34
N GLN A 159 -8.95 -9.22 -11.77
CA GLN A 159 -9.45 -10.58 -11.68
C GLN A 159 -9.75 -11.10 -13.08
N PHE A 160 -9.34 -12.35 -13.33
CA PHE A 160 -9.53 -13.03 -14.59
C PHE A 160 -10.18 -14.39 -14.36
N PHE A 161 -11.09 -14.78 -15.25
CA PHE A 161 -11.78 -16.07 -15.20
C PHE A 161 -11.69 -16.75 -16.56
N LYS A 162 -11.48 -18.07 -16.56
CA LYS A 162 -11.51 -18.90 -17.77
C LYS A 162 -12.87 -19.57 -17.88
N GLU A 163 -13.56 -19.37 -19.00
CA GLU A 163 -14.78 -20.11 -19.35
C GLU A 163 -14.58 -20.78 -20.70
N LYS A 164 -14.66 -22.12 -20.72
CA LYS A 164 -14.29 -22.94 -21.88
C LYS A 164 -12.87 -22.56 -22.36
N ASN A 165 -12.73 -22.13 -23.62
CA ASN A 165 -11.46 -21.73 -24.23
C ASN A 165 -11.21 -20.22 -24.21
N ASN A 166 -12.04 -19.44 -23.51
CA ASN A 166 -11.93 -17.99 -23.48
C ASN A 166 -11.62 -17.50 -22.06
N TRP A 167 -10.83 -16.44 -21.98
CA TRP A 167 -10.61 -15.71 -20.75
C TRP A 167 -11.42 -14.41 -20.73
N TYR A 168 -11.79 -14.01 -19.52
CA TYR A 168 -12.58 -12.82 -19.25
C TYR A 168 -11.94 -12.04 -18.11
N GLU A 169 -11.91 -10.72 -18.22
CA GLU A 169 -11.57 -9.82 -17.12
C GLU A 169 -12.85 -9.41 -16.38
N GLN A 170 -12.76 -9.38 -15.05
CA GLN A 170 -13.82 -8.87 -14.20
C GLN A 170 -13.92 -7.35 -14.30
N CYS A 171 -15.13 -6.89 -14.62
CA CYS A 171 -15.48 -5.49 -14.67
C CYS A 171 -16.78 -5.24 -13.89
N ASP A 172 -17.06 -3.98 -13.62
CA ASP A 172 -18.28 -3.51 -12.98
C ASP A 172 -19.07 -2.62 -13.95
N ALA A 173 -20.40 -2.72 -13.92
CA ALA A 173 -21.31 -1.93 -14.74
C ALA A 173 -22.58 -1.56 -13.96
N PHE A 174 -23.37 -0.59 -14.45
CA PHE A 174 -24.67 -0.28 -13.85
C PHE A 174 -25.73 -1.30 -14.29
N LYS A 175 -26.48 -1.84 -13.33
CA LYS A 175 -27.56 -2.80 -13.57
C LYS A 175 -28.74 -2.08 -14.23
N ASN A 176 -29.16 -2.50 -15.43
CA ASN A 176 -30.34 -1.97 -16.16
C ASN A 176 -30.37 -0.42 -16.24
N ASN A 177 -29.21 0.23 -16.45
CA ASN A 177 -29.06 1.69 -16.39
C ASN A 177 -29.43 2.36 -15.05
N ASN A 178 -29.70 1.58 -14.00
CA ASN A 178 -29.87 2.09 -12.65
C ASN A 178 -28.50 2.41 -12.04
N LYS A 179 -28.17 3.70 -12.01
CA LYS A 179 -26.90 4.23 -11.47
C LYS A 179 -26.67 3.92 -9.98
N LYS A 180 -27.68 3.43 -9.26
CA LYS A 180 -27.58 3.05 -7.85
C LYS A 180 -27.23 1.58 -7.63
N LYS A 181 -27.21 0.74 -8.67
CA LYS A 181 -26.89 -0.70 -8.55
C LYS A 181 -25.76 -1.06 -9.48
N ILE A 182 -24.66 -1.55 -8.91
CA ILE A 182 -23.52 -2.10 -9.66
C ILE A 182 -23.72 -3.61 -9.84
N THR A 183 -23.32 -4.14 -10.98
CA THR A 183 -23.33 -5.57 -11.28
C THR A 183 -22.03 -5.97 -11.96
N TYR A 184 -21.69 -7.25 -11.83
CA TYR A 184 -20.53 -7.85 -12.48
C TYR A 184 -20.74 -7.94 -13.98
N TYR A 185 -19.73 -7.49 -14.73
CA TYR A 185 -19.65 -7.58 -16.18
C TYR A 185 -18.40 -8.35 -16.57
N LYS A 186 -18.55 -9.36 -17.43
CA LYS A 186 -17.42 -10.16 -17.93
C LYS A 186 -16.98 -9.60 -19.28
N ASN A 187 -15.79 -9.00 -19.31
CA ASN A 187 -15.21 -8.49 -20.55
C ASN A 187 -14.28 -9.55 -21.15
N LYS A 188 -14.59 -10.07 -22.34
CA LYS A 188 -13.73 -11.04 -23.02
C LYS A 188 -12.37 -10.41 -23.34
N ILE A 189 -11.28 -11.04 -22.92
CA ILE A 189 -9.93 -10.51 -23.18
C ILE A 189 -9.34 -11.07 -24.47
N ASN A 190 -8.52 -10.25 -25.13
CA ASN A 190 -7.81 -10.64 -26.35
C ASN A 190 -6.46 -11.30 -26.04
N ASN A 191 -5.89 -11.98 -27.04
CA ASN A 191 -4.63 -12.71 -26.91
C ASN A 191 -3.43 -11.82 -26.52
N ILE A 192 -3.44 -10.53 -26.87
CA ILE A 192 -2.40 -9.57 -26.49
C ILE A 192 -2.41 -9.33 -24.97
N THR A 193 -3.60 -9.12 -24.41
CA THR A 193 -3.78 -8.93 -22.96
C THR A 193 -3.38 -10.20 -22.22
N LEU A 194 -3.76 -11.37 -22.72
CA LEU A 194 -3.35 -12.67 -22.18
C LEU A 194 -1.83 -12.87 -22.18
N LYS A 195 -1.15 -12.60 -23.29
CA LYS A 195 0.32 -12.71 -23.40
C LYS A 195 1.07 -11.79 -22.42
N LYS A 196 0.49 -10.64 -22.06
CA LYS A 196 1.08 -9.76 -21.04
C LYS A 196 1.11 -10.42 -19.65
N TYR A 197 0.09 -11.23 -19.35
CA TYR A 197 -0.07 -11.87 -18.04
C TYR A 197 0.41 -13.33 -18.00
N SER A 198 0.62 -13.97 -19.15
CA SER A 198 1.10 -15.35 -19.23
C SER A 198 2.50 -15.55 -18.63
N LYS A 199 3.28 -14.48 -18.44
CA LYS A 199 4.56 -14.53 -17.70
C LYS A 199 4.38 -14.73 -16.19
N PHE A 200 3.21 -14.40 -15.65
CA PHE A 200 2.94 -14.38 -14.21
C PHE A 200 1.97 -15.48 -13.77
N TYR A 201 1.23 -16.06 -14.72
CA TYR A 201 0.22 -17.08 -14.48
C TYR A 201 0.40 -18.18 -15.52
N ASN A 202 0.32 -19.45 -15.11
CA ASN A 202 0.33 -20.62 -16.00
C ASN A 202 -0.96 -20.67 -16.85
N ILE A 203 -1.14 -19.66 -17.70
CA ILE A 203 -2.24 -19.52 -18.64
C ILE A 203 -1.86 -20.32 -19.88
N ASN A 204 -2.10 -21.63 -19.82
CA ASN A 204 -2.11 -22.52 -20.98
C ASN A 204 -3.48 -22.49 -21.67
#